data_AF-A0A8J9SZB4-F1
#
_entry.id   AF-A0A8J9SZB4-F1
#
_cell.length_a   1.000
_cell.length_b   1.000
_cell.length_c   1.000
_cell.angle_alpha   90.00
_cell.angle_beta   90.00
_cell.angle_gamma   90.00
#
_symmetry.space_group_name_H-M   'P 1'
#
loop_
_entity.id
_entity.type
_entity.pdbx_description
1 polymer ?
#
loop_
_entity_poly.entity_id
_entity_poly.type
_entity_poly.pdbx_seq_one_letter_code
_entity_poly.pdbx_strand_id
1 'polypeptide(L)'
;KPRVRMTKSGSRAEEFVMPNASSGSSNGAIKQTYDSKRDAYHGYDKDSHNQKLAKKFEIRESFRRKVQEDSSKDKTDTKGNDSDSDFDDSDDSDVGSDDSEDEFVQRDEDAKVLTTRLARQGGVGGAQMKVTARNLRIREDTAKYLRNLDPNSAYYDPKSRSMRDNPHPEVDPTESQFAGDNFARISGDAVQLADTQLFAWDATDKGVDEIHPQANPSQAEVLKRTFESKAKDMKLERKKRVLDKYGGAEYLDGQGGLASATETEKKADDMAQERKLRFGVQTKAEMYSRDGRIEGGTSTKREAISSKYEEDILSNGHTTVWGSYFHKGAFQWGYADDHSLLKASYCTGENGRIANDEANEMRYGTGVAG
;
A
#
# COMPACT_ATOMS: atom_id res chain seq x y z
N LYS A 1 -9.58 21.63 -11.65
CA LYS A 1 -10.86 21.55 -10.90
C LYS A 1 -10.67 22.19 -9.52
N PRO A 2 -11.33 23.32 -9.19
CA PRO A 2 -11.20 23.92 -7.86
C PRO A 2 -11.91 23.04 -6.82
N ARG A 3 -11.16 22.53 -5.84
CA ARG A 3 -11.70 21.78 -4.69
C ARG A 3 -12.17 22.78 -3.64
N VAL A 4 -13.47 23.01 -3.57
CA VAL A 4 -14.10 23.64 -2.40
C VAL A 4 -14.18 22.58 -1.30
N ARG A 5 -13.57 22.84 -0.14
CA ARG A 5 -13.75 22.00 1.04
C ARG A 5 -15.20 22.19 1.53
N MET A 6 -16.03 21.19 1.30
CA MET A 6 -17.28 21.06 2.03
C MET A 6 -16.92 20.74 3.48
N THR A 7 -17.21 21.66 4.41
CA THR A 7 -17.02 21.44 5.83
C THR A 7 -17.97 20.33 6.28
N LYS A 8 -17.45 19.36 7.06
CA LYS A 8 -18.16 18.17 7.53
C LYS A 8 -19.14 18.47 8.69
N SER A 9 -19.48 19.74 8.92
CA SER A 9 -20.28 20.21 10.05
C SER A 9 -21.44 21.14 9.65
N GLY A 10 -21.84 21.11 8.38
CA GLY A 10 -23.15 21.59 7.96
C GLY A 10 -23.97 20.39 7.56
N SER A 11 -24.66 19.76 8.52
CA SER A 11 -25.81 18.92 8.17
C SER A 11 -26.77 19.83 7.39
N ARG A 12 -26.70 19.77 6.07
CA ARG A 12 -27.83 20.10 5.22
C ARG A 12 -28.91 19.12 5.68
N ALA A 13 -29.76 19.57 6.59
CA ALA A 13 -31.03 18.92 6.82
C ALA A 13 -31.73 19.01 5.46
N GLU A 14 -31.53 17.97 4.65
CA GLU A 14 -32.42 17.71 3.54
C GLU A 14 -33.77 17.49 4.19
N GLU A 15 -34.58 18.54 4.09
CA GLU A 15 -36.01 18.48 3.89
C GLU A 15 -36.68 17.27 4.55
N PHE A 16 -37.05 17.42 5.83
CA PHE A 16 -38.13 16.61 6.37
C PHE A 16 -39.42 17.07 5.68
N VAL A 17 -39.77 16.43 4.57
CA VAL A 17 -41.06 16.62 3.89
C VAL A 17 -42.14 16.02 4.80
N MET A 18 -42.82 16.86 5.57
CA MET A 18 -44.13 16.51 6.13
C MET A 18 -45.12 16.40 4.98
N PRO A 19 -45.86 15.29 4.80
CA PRO A 19 -46.92 15.25 3.80
C PRO A 19 -48.11 16.05 4.33
N ASN A 20 -48.58 17.00 3.52
CA ASN A 20 -49.74 17.89 3.72
C ASN A 20 -49.58 19.03 4.73
N ALA A 21 -49.10 20.18 4.25
CA ALA A 21 -49.59 21.47 4.69
C ALA A 21 -49.55 22.48 3.53
N SER A 22 -50.70 23.06 3.23
CA SER A 22 -50.92 24.15 2.29
C SER A 22 -49.96 25.33 2.52
N SER A 23 -49.43 25.87 1.42
CA SER A 23 -48.76 27.17 1.23
C SER A 23 -48.72 28.13 2.44
N GLY A 24 -47.91 27.80 3.44
CA GLY A 24 -47.69 28.60 4.64
C GLY A 24 -46.24 28.45 5.08
N SER A 25 -45.51 29.57 5.11
CA SER A 25 -44.08 29.67 5.43
C SER A 25 -43.72 28.85 6.67
N SER A 26 -43.07 27.70 6.45
CA SER A 26 -42.60 26.80 7.51
C SER A 26 -41.29 27.32 8.10
N ASN A 27 -41.35 28.43 8.84
CA ASN A 27 -40.25 28.89 9.69
C ASN A 27 -40.17 28.03 10.96
N GLY A 28 -39.88 26.73 10.79
CA GLY A 28 -39.41 25.89 11.89
C GLY A 28 -37.97 26.25 12.18
N ALA A 29 -37.69 26.87 13.33
CA ALA A 29 -36.36 27.29 13.72
C ALA A 29 -35.42 26.08 13.85
N ILE A 30 -34.70 25.75 12.78
CA ILE A 30 -33.62 24.76 12.78
C ILE A 30 -32.55 25.29 13.73
N LYS A 31 -32.20 24.53 14.77
CA LYS A 31 -31.12 24.88 15.70
C LYS A 31 -29.79 24.84 14.94
N GLN A 32 -29.38 25.99 14.40
CA GLN A 32 -28.10 26.16 13.71
C GLN A 32 -26.96 26.41 14.70
N THR A 33 -25.78 25.86 14.42
CA THR A 33 -24.53 26.13 15.18
C THR A 33 -24.08 27.59 15.01
N TYR A 34 -23.20 28.06 15.90
CA TYR A 34 -22.66 29.43 15.84
C TYR A 34 -22.02 29.74 14.47
N ASP A 35 -21.25 28.80 13.93
CA ASP A 35 -20.60 28.93 12.62
C ASP A 35 -21.63 28.94 11.49
N SER A 36 -22.67 28.11 11.55
CA SER A 36 -23.71 28.07 10.52
C SER A 36 -24.51 29.37 10.42
N LYS A 37 -24.71 30.10 11.53
CA LYS A 37 -25.40 31.40 11.52
C LYS A 37 -24.54 32.53 10.97
N ARG A 38 -23.21 32.38 11.05
CA ARG A 38 -22.23 33.36 10.59
C ARG A 38 -21.59 32.98 9.25
N ASP A 39 -22.04 31.89 8.64
CA ASP A 39 -21.52 31.45 7.37
C ASP A 39 -21.90 32.43 6.26
N ALA A 40 -20.90 33.13 5.71
CA ALA A 40 -21.08 34.05 4.60
C ALA A 40 -21.55 33.36 3.32
N TYR A 41 -21.37 32.03 3.23
CA TYR A 41 -21.80 31.21 2.11
C TYR A 41 -23.11 30.47 2.41
N HIS A 42 -23.87 30.90 3.42
CA HIS A 42 -25.21 30.38 3.65
C HIS A 42 -26.12 30.67 2.45
N GLY A 43 -26.79 29.64 1.91
CA GLY A 43 -27.63 29.77 0.71
C GLY A 43 -26.85 29.89 -0.60
N TYR A 44 -25.56 29.60 -0.61
CA TYR A 44 -24.73 29.65 -1.81
C TYR A 44 -25.15 28.61 -2.86
N ASP A 45 -25.46 29.10 -4.07
CA ASP A 45 -25.74 28.28 -5.24
C ASP A 45 -24.43 27.91 -5.97
N LYS A 46 -24.14 26.61 -5.98
CA LYS A 46 -22.90 26.05 -6.57
C LYS A 46 -22.90 26.18 -8.09
N ASP A 47 -24.05 26.03 -8.73
CA ASP A 47 -24.12 25.90 -10.19
C ASP A 47 -23.94 27.27 -10.85
N SER A 48 -24.63 28.31 -10.36
CA SER A 48 -24.43 29.66 -10.88
C SER A 48 -23.03 30.21 -10.64
N HIS A 49 -22.39 29.87 -9.52
CA HIS A 49 -21.01 30.27 -9.27
C HIS A 49 -20.02 29.54 -10.19
N ASN A 50 -20.19 28.23 -10.39
CA ASN A 50 -19.34 27.46 -11.30
C ASN A 50 -19.45 27.99 -12.74
N GLN A 51 -20.65 28.32 -13.21
CA GLN A 51 -20.85 28.93 -14.54
C GLN A 51 -20.19 30.31 -14.65
N LYS A 52 -20.34 31.17 -13.64
CA LYS A 52 -19.69 32.51 -13.63
C LYS A 52 -18.17 32.40 -13.60
N LEU A 53 -17.62 31.45 -12.83
CA LEU A 53 -16.17 31.21 -12.79
C LEU A 53 -15.65 30.65 -14.10
N ALA A 54 -16.30 29.63 -14.66
CA ALA A 54 -15.91 29.03 -15.93
C ALA A 54 -15.80 30.08 -17.03
N LYS A 55 -16.84 30.91 -17.21
CA LYS A 55 -16.83 32.03 -18.17
C LYS A 55 -15.67 33.00 -17.96
N LYS A 56 -15.36 33.33 -16.69
CA LYS A 56 -14.23 34.22 -16.37
C LYS A 56 -12.88 33.58 -16.71
N PHE A 57 -12.71 32.29 -16.45
CA PHE A 57 -11.48 31.56 -16.80
C PHE A 57 -11.34 31.40 -18.31
N GLU A 58 -12.41 31.06 -19.03
CA GLU A 58 -12.43 30.97 -20.50
C GLU A 58 -12.02 32.30 -21.15
N ILE A 59 -12.60 33.42 -20.71
CA ILE A 59 -12.23 34.76 -21.21
C ILE A 59 -10.74 35.02 -20.96
N ARG A 60 -10.25 34.74 -19.74
CA ARG A 60 -8.84 34.96 -19.38
C ARG A 60 -7.90 34.08 -20.18
N GLU A 61 -8.24 32.83 -20.41
CA GLU A 61 -7.45 31.88 -21.20
C GLU A 61 -7.43 32.29 -22.68
N SER A 62 -8.57 32.73 -23.23
CA SER A 62 -8.62 33.25 -24.60
C SER A 62 -7.76 34.51 -24.78
N PHE A 63 -7.67 35.36 -23.76
CA PHE A 63 -6.80 36.53 -23.76
C PHE A 63 -5.33 36.13 -23.69
N ARG A 64 -4.96 35.21 -22.78
CA ARG A 64 -3.60 34.67 -22.69
C ARG A 64 -3.13 34.04 -24.00
N ARG A 65 -4.01 33.25 -24.64
CA ARG A 65 -3.72 32.63 -25.94
C ARG A 65 -3.46 33.68 -27.03
N LYS A 66 -4.29 34.72 -27.11
CA LYS A 66 -4.08 35.82 -28.07
C LYS A 66 -2.75 36.54 -27.84
N VAL A 67 -2.42 36.86 -26.59
CA VAL A 67 -1.14 37.48 -26.25
C VAL A 67 0.04 36.58 -26.63
N GLN A 68 -0.08 35.27 -26.42
CA GLN A 68 0.94 34.30 -26.83
C GLN A 68 1.08 34.22 -28.36
N GLU A 69 -0.03 34.20 -29.11
CA GLU A 69 -0.03 34.22 -30.58
C GLU A 69 0.59 35.51 -31.13
N ASP A 70 0.23 36.67 -30.59
CA ASP A 70 0.76 37.96 -31.03
C ASP A 70 2.25 38.08 -30.71
N SER A 71 2.69 37.62 -29.53
CA SER A 71 4.12 37.55 -29.18
C SER A 71 4.93 36.60 -30.05
N SER A 72 4.29 35.55 -30.58
CA SER A 72 4.93 34.59 -31.48
C SER A 72 5.05 35.15 -32.90
N LYS A 73 4.09 35.95 -33.36
CA LYS A 73 4.13 36.66 -34.66
C LYS A 73 5.16 37.78 -34.69
N ASP A 74 5.25 38.58 -33.63
CA ASP A 74 6.30 39.61 -33.52
C ASP A 74 7.71 39.00 -33.55
N LYS A 75 7.90 37.80 -32.98
CA LYS A 75 9.16 37.04 -33.08
C LYS A 75 9.47 36.53 -34.49
N THR A 76 8.46 36.20 -35.30
CA THR A 76 8.65 35.81 -36.70
C THR A 76 8.89 37.01 -37.61
N ASP A 77 8.24 38.15 -37.35
CA ASP A 77 8.40 39.38 -38.14
C ASP A 77 9.75 40.07 -37.88
N THR A 78 10.32 39.92 -36.67
CA THR A 78 11.67 40.41 -36.34
C THR A 78 12.79 39.57 -36.99
N LYS A 79 12.51 38.34 -37.46
CA LYS A 79 13.46 37.52 -38.27
C LYS A 79 13.37 37.80 -39.77
N GLY A 80 12.44 38.65 -40.22
CA GLY A 80 12.18 38.94 -41.64
C GLY A 80 12.89 40.17 -42.21
N ASN A 81 13.72 40.88 -41.43
CA ASN A 81 14.35 42.12 -41.88
C ASN A 81 15.82 42.27 -41.46
N ASP A 82 16.61 41.20 -41.65
CA ASP A 82 18.05 41.31 -41.90
C ASP A 82 18.39 40.45 -43.11
N SER A 83 18.54 41.11 -44.26
CA SER A 83 19.28 40.61 -45.40
C SER A 83 20.77 40.57 -45.05
N ASP A 84 21.42 39.48 -45.43
CA ASP A 84 22.88 39.22 -45.47
C ASP A 84 23.57 38.81 -44.17
N SER A 85 23.60 37.50 -43.90
CA SER A 85 24.86 36.78 -43.70
C SER A 85 24.67 35.27 -43.82
N ASP A 86 25.33 34.67 -44.82
CA ASP A 86 25.57 33.23 -44.91
C ASP A 86 26.31 32.73 -43.65
N PHE A 87 25.63 31.93 -42.84
CA PHE A 87 26.29 30.99 -41.94
C PHE A 87 25.45 29.72 -41.82
N ASP A 88 25.91 28.69 -42.50
CA ASP A 88 25.50 27.30 -42.35
C ASP A 88 25.92 26.83 -40.95
N ASP A 89 24.95 26.49 -40.09
CA ASP A 89 25.21 25.60 -38.96
C ASP A 89 24.02 24.66 -38.80
N SER A 90 24.24 23.45 -39.30
CA SER A 90 23.49 22.25 -38.96
C SER A 90 23.74 21.92 -37.49
N ASP A 91 22.87 22.36 -36.58
CA ASP A 91 22.72 21.73 -35.28
C ASP A 91 21.25 21.38 -35.02
N ASP A 92 20.97 20.11 -35.23
CA ASP A 92 19.87 19.36 -34.65
C ASP A 92 20.06 19.34 -33.13
N SER A 93 19.47 20.32 -32.44
CA SER A 93 19.19 20.19 -31.02
C SER A 93 17.70 20.39 -30.76
N ASP A 94 17.07 19.26 -30.45
CA ASP A 94 15.85 19.10 -29.67
C ASP A 94 15.81 20.12 -28.51
N VAL A 95 15.24 21.30 -28.79
CA VAL A 95 14.90 22.29 -27.78
C VAL A 95 13.68 21.80 -27.02
N GLY A 96 13.95 20.88 -26.10
CA GLY A 96 13.11 20.64 -24.94
C GLY A 96 12.73 22.00 -24.37
N SER A 97 11.42 22.27 -24.42
CA SER A 97 10.74 23.40 -23.83
C SER A 97 11.11 23.52 -22.34
N ASP A 98 12.20 24.22 -22.03
CA ASP A 98 12.52 24.67 -20.68
C ASP A 98 11.68 25.91 -20.39
N ASP A 99 10.45 25.63 -19.96
CA ASP A 99 9.49 26.53 -19.35
C ASP A 99 10.06 27.02 -18.01
N SER A 100 11.03 27.93 -18.06
CA SER A 100 11.69 28.41 -16.85
C SER A 100 12.06 29.89 -16.85
N GLU A 101 11.35 30.78 -17.53
CA GLU A 101 11.40 32.23 -17.24
C GLU A 101 10.05 32.92 -17.53
N ASP A 102 9.00 32.53 -16.82
CA ASP A 102 7.77 33.32 -16.72
C ASP A 102 7.53 33.71 -15.25
N GLU A 103 8.54 34.37 -14.66
CA GLU A 103 8.34 35.18 -13.46
C GLU A 103 7.50 36.40 -13.90
N PHE A 104 6.19 36.34 -13.63
CA PHE A 104 5.26 37.45 -13.84
C PHE A 104 5.61 38.61 -12.89
N VAL A 105 6.71 39.32 -13.20
CA VAL A 105 7.02 40.60 -12.59
C VAL A 105 6.00 41.57 -13.16
N GLN A 106 5.00 41.90 -12.34
CA GLN A 106 4.16 43.07 -12.56
C GLN A 106 5.09 44.27 -12.71
N ARG A 107 5.36 44.67 -13.96
CA ARG A 107 6.16 45.84 -14.27
C ARG A 107 5.25 47.05 -14.09
N ASP A 108 5.01 47.42 -12.84
CA ASP A 108 4.47 48.74 -12.52
C ASP A 108 5.48 49.78 -13.02
N GLU A 109 5.06 50.62 -13.96
CA GLU A 109 5.92 51.51 -14.76
C GLU A 109 6.65 52.63 -13.96
N ASP A 110 6.53 52.65 -12.63
CA ASP A 110 7.13 53.67 -11.74
C ASP A 110 8.15 53.12 -10.71
N ALA A 111 8.48 51.83 -10.74
CA ALA A 111 9.52 51.27 -9.86
C ALA A 111 10.92 51.60 -10.39
N LYS A 112 11.41 52.82 -10.08
CA LYS A 112 12.81 53.23 -10.27
C LYS A 112 13.77 52.14 -9.77
N VAL A 113 14.45 51.52 -10.73
CA VAL A 113 15.68 50.73 -10.67
C VAL A 113 16.46 50.93 -9.36
N LEU A 114 16.20 50.06 -8.38
CA LEU A 114 16.97 49.93 -7.14
C LEU A 114 17.65 48.56 -7.03
N THR A 115 17.95 47.91 -8.16
CA THR A 115 18.61 46.59 -8.17
C THR A 115 19.71 46.50 -9.22
N THR A 116 20.53 47.54 -9.34
CA THR A 116 21.85 47.43 -9.98
C THR A 116 22.88 48.13 -9.11
N ARG A 117 23.05 47.65 -7.87
CA ARG A 117 24.31 47.85 -7.16
C ARG A 117 25.35 46.96 -7.82
N LEU A 118 26.07 47.54 -8.77
CA LEU A 118 27.31 47.01 -9.31
C LEU A 118 28.28 46.77 -8.13
N ALA A 119 28.58 45.51 -7.85
CA ALA A 119 29.52 45.14 -6.80
C ALA A 119 30.91 45.67 -7.16
N ARG A 120 31.35 46.72 -6.45
CA ARG A 120 32.75 47.12 -6.44
C ARG A 120 33.54 46.07 -5.64
N GLN A 121 34.32 45.30 -6.39
CA GLN A 121 35.67 44.80 -6.08
C GLN A 121 36.01 44.55 -4.60
N GLY A 122 36.16 43.27 -4.25
CA GLY A 122 36.86 42.83 -3.04
C GLY A 122 35.98 42.09 -2.05
N GLY A 123 35.71 40.81 -2.30
CA GLY A 123 35.04 39.93 -1.36
C GLY A 123 34.61 38.63 -2.03
N VAL A 124 35.34 37.55 -1.77
CA VAL A 124 34.95 36.19 -2.15
C VAL A 124 33.56 35.91 -1.56
N GLY A 125 32.58 35.59 -2.42
CA GLY A 125 31.35 34.91 -2.02
C GLY A 125 30.09 35.74 -1.79
N GLY A 126 30.00 37.00 -2.25
CA GLY A 126 28.87 37.89 -1.91
C GLY A 126 27.67 37.97 -2.88
N ALA A 127 27.66 37.28 -4.03
CA ALA A 127 26.72 37.60 -5.13
C ALA A 127 25.81 36.46 -5.64
N GLN A 128 25.89 35.25 -5.09
CA GLN A 128 25.01 34.13 -5.49
C GLN A 128 24.46 33.34 -4.31
N MET A 129 24.00 34.02 -3.25
CA MET A 129 23.07 33.43 -2.28
C MET A 129 21.64 33.91 -2.57
N LYS A 130 21.25 33.95 -3.85
CA LYS A 130 19.86 34.14 -4.26
C LYS A 130 19.07 32.89 -3.83
N VAL A 131 18.46 32.98 -2.65
CA VAL A 131 17.21 32.30 -2.27
C VAL A 131 17.10 30.85 -2.74
N THR A 132 17.93 29.94 -2.24
CA THR A 132 17.66 28.50 -2.39
C THR A 132 16.84 27.99 -1.21
N ALA A 133 15.73 28.66 -0.89
CA ALA A 133 14.66 28.04 -0.11
C ALA A 133 13.92 27.02 -1.01
N ARG A 134 14.67 26.10 -1.62
CA ARG A 134 14.09 24.90 -2.23
C ARG A 134 13.51 24.09 -1.09
N ASN A 135 12.28 23.62 -1.23
CA ASN A 135 11.69 22.70 -0.28
C ASN A 135 12.68 21.53 -0.07
N LEU A 136 13.15 21.34 1.17
CA LEU A 136 14.12 20.29 1.51
C LEU A 136 13.55 18.87 1.28
N ARG A 137 12.23 18.76 1.19
CA ARG A 137 11.56 17.50 0.87
C ARG A 137 11.75 17.18 -0.61
N ILE A 138 12.43 16.07 -0.86
CA ILE A 138 12.56 15.40 -2.16
C ILE A 138 11.15 15.00 -2.63
N ARG A 139 10.79 15.33 -3.88
CA ARG A 139 9.43 15.14 -4.41
C ARG A 139 9.23 13.73 -4.97
N GLU A 140 10.32 13.12 -5.40
CA GLU A 140 10.43 11.76 -5.95
C GLU A 140 10.15 10.71 -4.86
N ASP A 141 10.55 11.01 -3.62
CA ASP A 141 10.35 10.14 -2.48
C ASP A 141 8.94 10.27 -1.90
N THR A 142 8.13 9.23 -2.14
CA THR A 142 6.80 9.11 -1.55
C THR A 142 6.90 8.86 -0.04
N ALA A 143 6.10 9.58 0.75
CA ALA A 143 6.06 9.34 2.20
C ALA A 143 5.43 7.97 2.48
N LYS A 144 5.91 7.28 3.53
CA LYS A 144 5.46 5.92 3.87
C LYS A 144 3.93 5.78 3.95
N TYR A 145 3.25 6.70 4.64
CA TYR A 145 1.79 6.71 4.82
C TYR A 145 0.99 7.14 3.57
N LEU A 146 1.64 7.54 2.48
CA LEU A 146 1.00 7.82 1.20
C LEU A 146 1.14 6.68 0.21
N ARG A 147 1.82 5.59 0.58
CA ARG A 147 2.01 4.42 -0.28
C ARG A 147 0.72 3.64 -0.45
N ASN A 148 -0.06 3.51 0.62
CA ASN A 148 -1.42 3.00 0.60
C ASN A 148 -2.33 3.97 1.37
N LEU A 149 -3.43 4.40 0.75
CA LEU A 149 -4.39 5.36 1.32
C LEU A 149 -5.53 4.66 2.07
N ASP A 150 -5.59 3.33 2.02
CA ASP A 150 -6.58 2.56 2.74
C ASP A 150 -6.37 2.71 4.25
N PRO A 151 -7.42 3.02 5.02
CA PRO A 151 -7.31 3.26 6.45
C PRO A 151 -6.87 2.01 7.22
N ASN A 152 -7.12 0.82 6.67
CA ASN A 152 -6.77 -0.48 7.24
C ASN A 152 -5.43 -1.02 6.73
N SER A 153 -4.66 -0.20 6.00
CA SER A 153 -3.30 -0.57 5.57
C SER A 153 -2.32 -0.54 6.75
N ALA A 154 -1.03 -0.79 6.47
CA ALA A 154 0.02 -0.81 7.47
C ALA A 154 0.06 0.48 8.32
N TYR A 155 0.12 0.30 9.64
CA TYR A 155 0.16 1.41 10.58
C TYR A 155 1.47 2.21 10.47
N TYR A 156 1.33 3.53 10.34
CA TYR A 156 2.43 4.48 10.38
C TYR A 156 2.43 5.24 11.71
N ASP A 157 3.52 5.16 12.47
CA ASP A 157 3.72 5.98 13.65
C ASP A 157 4.34 7.34 13.26
N PRO A 158 3.60 8.47 13.32
CA PRO A 158 4.12 9.78 12.93
C PRO A 158 5.21 10.31 13.85
N LYS A 159 5.33 9.79 15.08
CA LYS A 159 6.34 10.22 16.05
C LYS A 159 7.70 9.67 15.69
N SER A 160 7.81 8.34 15.60
CA SER A 160 9.05 7.66 15.22
C SER A 160 9.29 7.64 13.70
N ARG A 161 8.29 8.03 12.90
CA ARG A 161 8.30 7.99 11.43
C ARG A 161 8.54 6.57 10.89
N SER A 162 8.09 5.56 11.63
CA SER A 162 8.26 4.15 11.28
C SER A 162 6.96 3.54 10.78
N MET A 163 7.09 2.63 9.82
CA MET A 163 6.01 1.78 9.30
C MET A 163 6.52 0.35 9.35
N ARG A 164 6.00 -0.44 10.28
CA ARG A 164 6.54 -1.78 10.55
C ARG A 164 6.21 -2.76 9.44
N ASP A 165 4.94 -2.85 9.09
CA ASP A 165 4.43 -3.82 8.12
C ASP A 165 4.47 -3.26 6.70
N ASN A 166 4.35 -4.16 5.72
CA ASN A 166 4.29 -3.78 4.31
C ASN A 166 2.93 -3.13 4.00
N PRO A 167 2.89 -1.90 3.44
CA PRO A 167 1.63 -1.26 3.04
C PRO A 167 0.88 -2.00 1.91
N HIS A 168 1.58 -2.83 1.13
CA HIS A 168 1.04 -3.64 0.03
C HIS A 168 1.44 -5.11 0.22
N PRO A 169 0.74 -5.88 1.07
CA PRO A 169 1.10 -7.27 1.36
C PRO A 169 0.87 -8.23 0.18
N GLU A 170 0.04 -7.86 -0.79
CA GLU A 170 -0.27 -8.67 -1.97
C GLU A 170 0.86 -8.68 -3.02
N VAL A 171 1.71 -7.65 -3.00
CA VAL A 171 2.80 -7.49 -3.97
C VAL A 171 4.07 -8.10 -3.41
N ASP A 172 4.81 -8.82 -4.25
CA ASP A 172 6.07 -9.41 -3.86
C ASP A 172 7.05 -8.33 -3.34
N PRO A 173 7.76 -8.61 -2.23
CA PRO A 173 8.61 -7.62 -1.56
C PRO A 173 9.81 -7.19 -2.40
N THR A 174 10.18 -7.95 -3.43
CA THR A 174 11.27 -7.63 -4.37
C THR A 174 10.86 -6.61 -5.43
N GLU A 175 9.58 -6.54 -5.77
CA GLU A 175 9.05 -5.61 -6.77
C GLU A 175 8.59 -4.30 -6.11
N SER A 176 8.21 -4.35 -4.84
CA SER A 176 7.84 -3.17 -4.08
C SER A 176 9.07 -2.34 -3.68
N GLN A 177 9.01 -1.03 -3.93
CA GLN A 177 10.04 -0.09 -3.46
C GLN A 177 10.20 -0.05 -1.93
N PHE A 178 9.19 -0.52 -1.18
CA PHE A 178 9.23 -0.56 0.28
C PHE A 178 8.35 -1.71 0.78
N ALA A 179 8.98 -2.67 1.44
CA ALA A 179 8.35 -3.87 1.98
C ALA A 179 8.15 -3.81 3.51
N GLY A 180 8.15 -2.62 4.11
CA GLY A 180 8.07 -2.43 5.57
C GLY A 180 9.44 -2.31 6.25
N ASP A 181 9.48 -1.61 7.39
CA ASP A 181 10.71 -1.44 8.16
C ASP A 181 11.16 -2.77 8.80
N ASN A 182 10.24 -3.70 9.10
CA ASN A 182 10.60 -5.02 9.66
C ASN A 182 11.39 -5.87 8.67
N PHE A 183 11.03 -5.82 7.38
CA PHE A 183 11.76 -6.53 6.32
C PHE A 183 13.21 -6.07 6.26
N ALA A 184 13.45 -4.76 6.23
CA ALA A 184 14.79 -4.20 6.20
C ALA A 184 15.60 -4.53 7.47
N ARG A 185 14.97 -4.49 8.65
CA ARG A 185 15.63 -4.77 9.95
C ARG A 185 16.16 -6.19 10.08
N ILE A 186 15.48 -7.17 9.50
CA ILE A 186 15.83 -8.60 9.62
C ILE A 186 16.68 -9.05 8.43
N SER A 187 16.92 -8.19 7.44
CA SER A 187 17.72 -8.51 6.26
C SER A 187 19.20 -8.15 6.42
N GLY A 188 20.06 -8.78 5.60
CA GLY A 188 21.49 -8.46 5.51
C GLY A 188 22.33 -8.98 6.67
N ASP A 189 23.29 -8.17 7.11
CA ASP A 189 24.30 -8.55 8.12
C ASP A 189 23.72 -8.78 9.52
N ALA A 190 22.50 -8.28 9.78
CA ALA A 190 21.79 -8.54 11.03
C ALA A 190 21.58 -10.05 11.26
N VAL A 191 21.29 -10.80 10.20
CA VAL A 191 21.17 -12.27 10.26
C VAL A 191 22.52 -12.90 10.57
N GLN A 192 23.58 -12.44 9.90
CA GLN A 192 24.92 -13.01 10.09
C GLN A 192 25.45 -12.79 11.51
N LEU A 193 25.14 -11.63 12.11
CA LEU A 193 25.45 -11.32 13.51
C LEU A 193 24.60 -12.16 14.46
N ALA A 194 23.30 -12.33 14.19
CA ALA A 194 22.47 -13.24 14.98
C ALA A 194 23.05 -14.67 14.95
N ASP A 195 23.50 -15.15 13.80
CA ASP A 195 24.15 -16.45 13.67
C ASP A 195 25.48 -16.54 14.42
N THR A 196 26.30 -15.48 14.44
CA THR A 196 27.54 -15.46 15.26
C THR A 196 27.24 -15.46 16.75
N GLN A 197 26.17 -14.77 17.16
CA GLN A 197 25.70 -14.76 18.54
C GLN A 197 25.22 -16.15 18.98
N LEU A 198 24.42 -16.82 18.14
CA LEU A 198 23.97 -18.20 18.37
C LEU A 198 25.16 -19.16 18.45
N PHE A 199 26.14 -19.03 17.55
CA PHE A 199 27.36 -19.83 17.60
C PHE A 199 28.15 -19.63 18.90
N ALA A 200 28.25 -18.39 19.38
CA ALA A 200 28.91 -18.10 20.65
C ALA A 200 28.18 -18.73 21.83
N TRP A 201 26.84 -18.62 21.91
CA TRP A 201 26.05 -19.28 22.95
C TRP A 201 26.16 -20.81 22.91
N ASP A 202 26.12 -21.40 21.72
CA ASP A 202 26.32 -22.84 21.55
C ASP A 202 27.73 -23.31 21.99
N ALA A 203 28.73 -22.43 21.92
CA ALA A 203 30.09 -22.71 22.36
C ALA A 203 30.23 -22.57 23.87
N THR A 204 29.60 -21.55 24.47
CA THR A 204 29.56 -21.38 25.93
C THR A 204 28.85 -22.55 26.60
N ASP A 205 27.74 -23.03 26.02
CA ASP A 205 27.01 -24.20 26.54
C ASP A 205 27.84 -25.50 26.48
N LYS A 206 28.83 -25.56 25.57
CA LYS A 206 29.80 -26.66 25.46
C LYS A 206 31.05 -26.45 26.33
N GLY A 207 31.13 -25.35 27.08
CA GLY A 207 32.23 -25.03 27.99
C GLY A 207 33.40 -24.26 27.36
N VAL A 208 33.20 -23.61 26.21
CA VAL A 208 34.20 -22.74 25.57
C VAL A 208 33.82 -21.27 25.79
N ASP A 209 34.27 -20.71 26.91
CA ASP A 209 33.91 -19.34 27.34
C ASP A 209 34.72 -18.23 26.63
N GLU A 210 35.73 -18.60 25.84
CA GLU A 210 36.62 -17.64 25.15
C GLU A 210 35.93 -16.89 23.99
N ILE A 211 34.75 -17.35 23.58
CA ILE A 211 34.03 -16.84 22.40
C ILE A 211 32.94 -15.87 22.87
N HIS A 212 33.21 -14.57 22.74
CA HIS A 212 32.21 -13.54 22.99
C HIS A 212 32.19 -12.51 21.85
N PRO A 213 31.08 -12.39 21.10
CA PRO A 213 31.03 -11.58 19.87
C PRO A 213 31.17 -10.08 20.14
N GLN A 214 30.85 -9.59 21.34
CA GLN A 214 31.05 -8.17 21.69
C GLN A 214 32.44 -7.90 22.27
N ALA A 215 33.10 -8.90 22.88
CA ALA A 215 34.40 -8.70 23.52
C ALA A 215 35.54 -9.02 22.54
N ASN A 216 35.43 -10.15 21.86
CA ASN A 216 36.40 -10.67 20.88
C ASN A 216 35.70 -10.91 19.51
N PRO A 217 35.23 -9.85 18.81
CA PRO A 217 34.44 -9.99 17.59
C PRO A 217 35.19 -10.71 16.46
N SER A 218 36.46 -10.38 16.24
CA SER A 218 37.28 -10.97 15.17
C SER A 218 37.57 -12.45 15.42
N GLN A 219 37.87 -12.81 16.66
CA GLN A 219 38.09 -14.20 17.05
C GLN A 219 36.81 -15.04 16.85
N ALA A 220 35.67 -14.53 17.31
CA ALA A 220 34.38 -15.20 17.14
C ALA A 220 34.03 -15.42 15.66
N GLU A 221 34.33 -14.45 14.80
CA GLU A 221 34.09 -14.54 13.37
C GLU A 221 34.99 -15.57 12.66
N VAL A 222 36.29 -15.57 12.96
CA VAL A 222 37.24 -16.57 12.43
C VAL A 222 36.83 -17.96 12.88
N LEU A 223 36.48 -18.13 14.16
CA LEU A 223 36.03 -19.41 14.70
C LEU A 223 34.73 -19.87 14.02
N LYS A 224 33.75 -19.00 13.81
CA LYS A 224 32.52 -19.31 13.05
C LYS A 224 32.84 -19.77 11.64
N ARG A 225 33.70 -19.05 10.90
CA ARG A 225 34.12 -19.44 9.54
C ARG A 225 34.79 -20.81 9.51
N THR A 226 35.69 -21.08 10.44
CA THR A 226 36.35 -22.40 10.55
C THR A 226 35.39 -23.50 10.98
N PHE A 227 34.38 -23.17 11.78
CA PHE A 227 33.31 -24.10 12.15
C PHE A 227 32.42 -24.42 10.95
N GLU A 228 32.06 -23.43 10.15
CA GLU A 228 31.27 -23.63 8.92
C GLU A 228 32.00 -24.48 7.88
N SER A 229 33.32 -24.27 7.68
CA SER A 229 34.10 -25.11 6.76
C SER A 229 34.17 -26.56 7.27
N LYS A 230 34.51 -26.77 8.54
CA LYS A 230 34.52 -28.11 9.16
C LYS A 230 33.13 -28.75 9.16
N ALA A 231 32.07 -27.98 9.35
CA ALA A 231 30.70 -28.49 9.30
C ALA A 231 30.32 -28.97 7.90
N LYS A 232 30.77 -28.28 6.84
CA LYS A 232 30.62 -28.75 5.45
C LYS A 232 31.38 -30.05 5.20
N ASP A 233 32.63 -30.14 5.67
CA ASP A 233 33.44 -31.35 5.55
C ASP A 233 32.80 -32.54 6.28
N MET A 234 32.33 -32.32 7.52
CA MET A 234 31.61 -33.34 8.30
C MET A 234 30.30 -33.78 7.64
N LYS A 235 29.57 -32.86 6.97
CA LYS A 235 28.38 -33.19 6.17
C LYS A 235 28.76 -34.05 4.97
N LEU A 236 29.85 -33.72 4.27
CA LEU A 236 30.36 -34.52 3.15
C LEU A 236 30.78 -35.92 3.60
N GLU A 237 31.51 -36.04 4.71
CA GLU A 237 31.87 -37.33 5.28
C GLU A 237 30.65 -38.16 5.67
N ARG A 238 29.64 -37.55 6.30
CA ARG A 238 28.38 -38.25 6.63
C ARG A 238 27.71 -38.78 5.36
N LYS A 239 27.65 -37.97 4.29
CA LYS A 239 27.11 -38.40 2.99
C LYS A 239 27.92 -39.54 2.38
N LYS A 240 29.25 -39.47 2.40
CA LYS A 240 30.13 -40.58 1.96
C LYS A 240 29.85 -41.86 2.72
N ARG A 241 29.82 -41.80 4.06
CA ARG A 241 29.53 -42.98 4.92
C ARG A 241 28.15 -43.58 4.66
N VAL A 242 27.14 -42.77 4.32
CA VAL A 242 25.81 -43.26 3.92
C VAL A 242 25.88 -43.95 2.57
N LEU A 243 26.56 -43.35 1.60
CA LEU A 243 26.76 -43.93 0.26
C LEU A 243 27.49 -45.28 0.33
N ASP A 244 28.54 -45.37 1.16
CA ASP A 244 29.34 -46.59 1.33
C ASP A 244 28.53 -47.73 1.97
N LYS A 245 27.59 -47.39 2.86
CA LYS A 245 26.77 -48.39 3.57
C LYS A 245 25.59 -48.89 2.75
N TYR A 246 24.95 -48.01 1.97
CA TYR A 246 23.69 -48.31 1.29
C TYR A 246 23.84 -48.42 -0.23
N GLY A 247 25.01 -48.12 -0.79
CA GLY A 247 25.25 -48.08 -2.23
C GLY A 247 24.56 -46.88 -2.91
N GLY A 248 24.60 -46.84 -4.24
CA GLY A 248 23.90 -45.82 -5.04
C GLY A 248 24.78 -44.68 -5.60
N ALA A 249 26.10 -44.85 -5.59
CA ALA A 249 27.04 -43.95 -6.27
C ALA A 249 26.73 -43.79 -7.77
N GLU A 250 26.32 -44.88 -8.42
CA GLU A 250 25.99 -44.95 -9.85
C GLU A 250 24.80 -44.05 -10.25
N TYR A 251 23.92 -43.71 -9.31
CA TYR A 251 22.77 -42.84 -9.56
C TYR A 251 23.09 -41.35 -9.36
N LEU A 252 24.34 -41.03 -9.00
CA LEU A 252 24.83 -39.66 -8.75
C LEU A 252 25.57 -39.06 -9.96
N ASP A 253 25.62 -39.78 -11.10
CA ASP A 253 26.31 -39.45 -12.34
C ASP A 253 25.62 -38.35 -13.19
N GLY A 254 25.15 -37.29 -12.53
CA GLY A 254 24.70 -36.05 -13.18
C GLY A 254 25.67 -34.92 -12.88
N GLN A 255 26.70 -34.74 -13.71
CA GLN A 255 27.64 -33.60 -13.88
C GLN A 255 28.06 -32.76 -12.63
N GLY A 256 27.90 -33.27 -11.41
CA GLY A 256 28.15 -32.51 -10.17
C GLY A 256 28.54 -33.34 -8.95
N GLY A 257 28.58 -34.68 -9.07
CA GLY A 257 29.08 -35.59 -8.03
C GLY A 257 28.48 -35.38 -6.62
N LEU A 258 29.17 -35.89 -5.60
CA LEU A 258 28.77 -35.74 -4.20
C LEU A 258 28.79 -34.27 -3.70
N ALA A 259 29.47 -33.39 -4.42
CA ALA A 259 29.62 -31.98 -4.10
C ALA A 259 28.37 -31.16 -4.44
N SER A 260 27.68 -31.43 -5.55
CA SER A 260 26.46 -30.69 -5.95
C SER A 260 25.27 -30.92 -5.02
N ALA A 261 25.25 -32.03 -4.28
CA ALA A 261 24.25 -32.29 -3.26
C ALA A 261 24.36 -31.35 -2.03
N THR A 262 25.41 -30.53 -1.92
CA THR A 262 25.58 -29.56 -0.83
C THR A 262 25.07 -28.16 -1.17
N GLU A 263 24.86 -27.85 -2.45
CA GLU A 263 24.40 -26.55 -2.88
C GLU A 263 22.87 -26.53 -3.02
N THR A 264 22.22 -25.88 -2.06
CA THR A 264 20.84 -25.37 -2.10
C THR A 264 19.72 -26.39 -2.37
N GLU A 265 18.87 -26.60 -1.36
CA GLU A 265 17.65 -27.42 -1.44
C GLU A 265 16.76 -27.04 -2.64
N LYS A 266 16.75 -25.76 -3.04
CA LYS A 266 16.00 -25.27 -4.21
C LYS A 266 16.47 -25.86 -5.56
N LYS A 267 17.79 -26.05 -5.77
CA LYS A 267 18.31 -26.70 -7.00
C LYS A 267 18.08 -28.22 -6.99
N ALA A 268 17.93 -28.82 -5.81
CA ALA A 268 17.65 -30.24 -5.69
C ALA A 268 16.23 -30.57 -6.17
N ASP A 269 15.25 -29.69 -5.93
CA ASP A 269 13.88 -29.85 -6.41
C ASP A 269 13.80 -29.75 -7.93
N ASP A 270 14.46 -28.77 -8.54
CA ASP A 270 14.53 -28.61 -10.00
C ASP A 270 15.25 -29.81 -10.66
N MET A 271 16.38 -30.25 -10.10
CA MET A 271 17.10 -31.45 -10.59
C MET A 271 16.34 -32.76 -10.35
N ALA A 272 15.54 -32.85 -9.28
CA ALA A 272 14.69 -34.01 -9.03
C ALA A 272 13.52 -34.05 -10.02
N GLN A 273 12.96 -32.90 -10.39
CA GLN A 273 11.96 -32.78 -11.45
C GLN A 273 12.56 -33.14 -12.82
N GLU A 274 13.75 -32.62 -13.16
CA GLU A 274 14.45 -32.99 -14.40
C GLU A 274 14.81 -34.48 -14.46
N ARG A 275 15.23 -35.09 -13.35
CA ARG A 275 15.45 -36.55 -13.29
C ARG A 275 14.15 -37.34 -13.47
N LYS A 276 13.05 -36.92 -12.85
CA LYS A 276 11.72 -37.55 -13.05
C LYS A 276 11.28 -37.47 -14.52
N LEU A 277 11.56 -36.35 -15.19
CA LEU A 277 11.34 -36.17 -16.63
C LEU A 277 12.23 -37.09 -17.48
N ARG A 278 13.52 -37.24 -17.16
CA ARG A 278 14.45 -38.12 -17.90
C ARG A 278 14.15 -39.61 -17.75
N PHE A 279 13.74 -40.07 -16.58
CA PHE A 279 13.42 -41.49 -16.33
C PHE A 279 11.98 -41.87 -16.74
N GLY A 280 11.20 -40.96 -17.33
CA GLY A 280 9.85 -41.25 -17.84
C GLY A 280 8.83 -41.62 -16.77
N VAL A 281 9.16 -41.46 -15.48
CA VAL A 281 8.26 -41.80 -14.37
C VAL A 281 7.35 -40.60 -14.10
N GLN A 282 6.25 -40.51 -14.84
CA GLN A 282 5.13 -39.64 -14.49
C GLN A 282 4.06 -40.47 -13.77
N THR A 283 4.01 -40.40 -12.44
CA THR A 283 2.96 -41.06 -11.63
C THR A 283 1.84 -40.10 -11.21
N LYS A 284 1.67 -38.96 -11.88
CA LYS A 284 0.49 -38.13 -11.67
C LYS A 284 -0.47 -38.33 -12.83
N ALA A 285 -1.41 -39.26 -12.66
CA ALA A 285 -2.56 -39.35 -13.54
C ALA A 285 -3.40 -38.08 -13.33
N GLU A 286 -3.30 -37.13 -14.25
CA GLU A 286 -4.18 -35.97 -14.27
C GLU A 286 -5.55 -36.41 -14.76
N MET A 287 -6.49 -36.54 -13.83
CA MET A 287 -7.89 -36.83 -14.15
C MET A 287 -8.60 -35.52 -14.49
N TYR A 288 -9.25 -35.47 -15.63
CA TYR A 288 -10.08 -34.35 -16.05
C TYR A 288 -11.54 -34.70 -15.76
N SER A 289 -12.23 -33.83 -15.04
CA SER A 289 -13.68 -33.91 -14.90
C SER A 289 -14.34 -33.72 -16.27
N ARG A 290 -15.59 -34.17 -16.43
CA ARG A 290 -16.34 -34.09 -17.70
C ARG A 290 -16.42 -32.68 -18.30
N ASP A 291 -16.26 -31.65 -17.47
CA ASP A 291 -16.22 -30.23 -17.86
C ASP A 291 -14.81 -29.71 -18.21
N GLY A 292 -13.80 -30.58 -18.29
CA GLY A 292 -12.41 -30.24 -18.65
C GLY A 292 -11.57 -29.66 -17.51
N ARG A 293 -12.04 -29.73 -16.25
CA ARG A 293 -11.31 -29.24 -15.07
C ARG A 293 -10.44 -30.35 -14.46
N ILE A 294 -9.21 -30.02 -14.07
CA ILE A 294 -8.27 -30.96 -13.43
C ILE A 294 -8.78 -31.31 -12.02
N GLU A 295 -9.11 -32.57 -11.79
CA GLU A 295 -9.46 -33.11 -10.48
C GLU A 295 -8.16 -33.26 -9.66
N GLY A 296 -7.87 -32.27 -8.81
CA GLY A 296 -6.68 -32.26 -7.94
C GLY A 296 -5.73 -31.07 -8.16
N GLY A 297 -6.00 -30.22 -9.16
CA GLY A 297 -5.51 -28.85 -9.12
C GLY A 297 -6.22 -28.12 -7.98
N THR A 298 -5.49 -27.33 -7.19
CA THR A 298 -6.09 -26.41 -6.23
C THR A 298 -7.12 -25.58 -6.97
N SER A 299 -8.40 -25.94 -6.85
CA SER A 299 -9.48 -25.08 -7.28
C SER A 299 -9.20 -23.77 -6.59
N THR A 300 -8.90 -22.73 -7.36
CA THR A 300 -8.80 -21.36 -6.87
C THR A 300 -10.17 -21.08 -6.26
N LYS A 301 -10.28 -21.36 -4.96
CA LYS A 301 -11.38 -20.92 -4.12
C LYS A 301 -11.32 -19.43 -4.32
N ARG A 302 -12.27 -18.89 -5.09
CA ARG A 302 -12.42 -17.45 -5.26
C ARG A 302 -12.52 -16.91 -3.84
N GLU A 303 -11.47 -16.24 -3.39
CA GLU A 303 -11.47 -15.60 -2.08
C GLU A 303 -12.64 -14.63 -2.11
N ALA A 304 -13.56 -14.78 -1.16
CA ALA A 304 -14.74 -13.93 -1.10
C ALA A 304 -14.25 -12.50 -0.83
N ILE A 305 -14.55 -11.59 -1.75
CA ILE A 305 -14.22 -10.17 -1.61
C ILE A 305 -15.03 -9.65 -0.41
N SER A 306 -14.34 -9.25 0.67
CA SER A 306 -14.97 -8.62 1.84
C SER A 306 -15.72 -7.37 1.40
N SER A 307 -16.96 -7.18 1.86
CA SER A 307 -17.68 -5.94 1.60
C SER A 307 -17.13 -4.78 2.45
N LYS A 308 -17.60 -3.57 2.15
CA LYS A 308 -17.25 -2.31 2.85
C LYS A 308 -17.72 -2.28 4.32
N TYR A 309 -18.66 -3.14 4.69
CA TYR A 309 -19.21 -3.19 6.04
C TYR A 309 -18.49 -4.27 6.85
N GLU A 310 -18.39 -4.06 8.16
CA GLU A 310 -17.83 -5.06 9.07
C GLU A 310 -18.74 -6.30 9.06
N GLU A 311 -18.27 -7.35 8.39
CA GLU A 311 -18.90 -8.67 8.36
C GLU A 311 -18.49 -9.48 9.60
N ASP A 312 -19.28 -10.50 9.95
CA ASP A 312 -18.95 -11.47 11.00
C ASP A 312 -18.69 -10.90 12.42
N ILE A 313 -19.36 -9.80 12.77
CA ILE A 313 -19.34 -9.28 14.16
C ILE A 313 -20.17 -10.19 15.07
N LEU A 314 -19.46 -10.96 15.89
CA LEU A 314 -20.03 -11.75 16.97
C LEU A 314 -20.27 -10.85 18.20
N SER A 315 -21.53 -10.66 18.57
CA SER A 315 -21.94 -9.86 19.74
C SER A 315 -22.24 -10.78 20.92
N ASN A 316 -21.96 -10.31 22.16
CA ASN A 316 -22.37 -10.95 23.41
C ASN A 316 -22.04 -12.46 23.56
N GLY A 317 -20.94 -12.91 22.97
CA GLY A 317 -20.44 -14.28 23.08
C GLY A 317 -21.15 -15.30 22.18
N HIS A 318 -21.99 -14.85 21.23
CA HIS A 318 -22.57 -15.72 20.23
C HIS A 318 -21.52 -16.23 19.23
N THR A 319 -21.72 -17.42 18.68
CA THR A 319 -20.83 -18.02 17.64
C THR A 319 -21.30 -17.73 16.21
N THR A 320 -22.46 -17.08 16.06
CA THR A 320 -23.07 -16.71 14.78
C THR A 320 -23.51 -15.25 14.79
N VAL A 321 -23.63 -14.65 13.60
CA VAL A 321 -24.06 -13.25 13.44
C VAL A 321 -25.57 -13.13 13.64
N TRP A 322 -26.02 -11.96 14.12
CA TRP A 322 -27.44 -11.63 14.19
C TRP A 322 -28.09 -11.67 12.80
N GLY A 323 -29.18 -12.43 12.65
CA GLY A 323 -29.83 -12.65 11.36
C GLY A 323 -29.40 -13.95 10.66
N SER A 324 -28.60 -14.78 11.31
CA SER A 324 -28.26 -16.13 10.84
C SER A 324 -29.43 -17.12 10.96
N TYR A 325 -30.44 -16.81 11.77
CA TYR A 325 -31.64 -17.63 11.97
C TYR A 325 -32.92 -16.81 11.76
N PHE A 326 -33.95 -17.44 11.18
CA PHE A 326 -35.26 -16.83 10.96
C PHE A 326 -36.37 -17.73 11.51
N HIS A 327 -37.12 -17.23 12.49
CA HIS A 327 -38.25 -17.95 13.05
C HIS A 327 -39.54 -17.60 12.30
N LYS A 328 -40.15 -18.60 11.65
CA LYS A 328 -41.33 -18.42 10.79
C LYS A 328 -42.58 -17.98 11.56
N GLY A 329 -42.82 -18.51 12.76
CA GLY A 329 -44.01 -18.14 13.56
C GLY A 329 -43.95 -16.72 14.12
N ALA A 330 -42.76 -16.23 14.45
CA ALA A 330 -42.57 -14.90 15.03
C ALA A 330 -42.31 -13.82 13.95
N PHE A 331 -42.02 -14.23 12.71
CA PHE A 331 -41.53 -13.36 11.63
C PHE A 331 -40.36 -12.46 12.08
N GLN A 332 -39.46 -13.04 12.87
CA GLN A 332 -38.32 -12.33 13.46
C GLN A 332 -37.02 -13.07 13.15
N TRP A 333 -35.96 -12.27 13.02
CA TRP A 333 -34.60 -12.75 12.88
C TRP A 333 -33.97 -12.96 14.25
N GLY A 334 -33.09 -13.94 14.35
CA GLY A 334 -32.38 -14.32 15.56
C GLY A 334 -30.96 -14.81 15.28
N TYR A 335 -30.33 -15.37 16.32
CA TYR A 335 -29.04 -16.06 16.22
C TYR A 335 -29.23 -17.56 15.95
N ALA A 336 -28.35 -18.17 15.16
CA ALA A 336 -28.43 -19.59 14.82
C ALA A 336 -27.80 -20.53 15.87
N ASP A 337 -27.04 -20.01 16.81
CA ASP A 337 -26.40 -20.80 17.86
C ASP A 337 -27.36 -21.16 19.00
N ASP A 338 -28.19 -20.22 19.45
CA ASP A 338 -29.14 -20.44 20.55
C ASP A 338 -30.60 -20.07 20.22
N HIS A 339 -30.91 -19.79 18.95
CA HIS A 339 -32.26 -19.45 18.46
C HIS A 339 -32.95 -18.31 19.23
N SER A 340 -32.16 -17.42 19.86
CA SER A 340 -32.67 -16.22 20.51
C SER A 340 -33.13 -15.18 19.48
N LEU A 341 -34.34 -14.64 19.68
CA LEU A 341 -34.95 -13.58 18.87
C LEU A 341 -34.64 -12.17 19.39
N LEU A 342 -33.67 -12.01 20.31
CA LEU A 342 -33.29 -10.72 20.88
C LEU A 342 -31.85 -10.36 20.53
N LYS A 343 -31.63 -9.22 19.85
CA LYS A 343 -30.30 -8.79 19.37
C LYS A 343 -29.27 -8.53 20.48
N ALA A 344 -29.73 -8.30 21.70
CA ALA A 344 -28.86 -8.01 22.84
C ALA A 344 -28.84 -9.15 23.87
N SER A 345 -29.27 -10.36 23.51
CA SER A 345 -29.12 -11.53 24.39
C SER A 345 -27.64 -11.91 24.53
N TYR A 346 -27.34 -12.65 25.60
CA TYR A 346 -26.09 -13.38 25.73
C TYR A 346 -26.27 -14.80 25.22
N CYS A 347 -25.22 -15.39 24.66
CA CYS A 347 -25.26 -16.77 24.18
C CYS A 347 -25.59 -17.72 25.32
N THR A 348 -26.68 -18.46 25.16
CA THR A 348 -27.18 -19.44 26.14
C THR A 348 -26.78 -20.88 25.83
N GLY A 349 -26.02 -21.09 24.73
CA GLY A 349 -25.50 -22.39 24.30
C GLY A 349 -26.60 -23.39 23.92
N GLU A 350 -26.23 -24.67 23.81
CA GLU A 350 -27.13 -25.74 23.34
C GLU A 350 -28.37 -25.93 24.22
N ASN A 351 -28.23 -25.84 25.55
CA ASN A 351 -29.37 -25.93 26.48
C ASN A 351 -30.32 -24.74 26.32
N GLY A 352 -29.77 -23.56 26.03
CA GLY A 352 -30.54 -22.36 25.73
C GLY A 352 -31.29 -22.46 24.41
N ARG A 353 -30.70 -23.11 23.40
CA ARG A 353 -31.34 -23.37 22.11
C ARG A 353 -32.64 -24.15 22.27
N ILE A 354 -32.59 -25.27 23.00
CA ILE A 354 -33.78 -26.11 23.24
C ILE A 354 -34.85 -25.31 23.98
N ALA A 355 -34.47 -24.58 25.04
CA ALA A 355 -35.40 -23.76 25.80
C ALA A 355 -36.02 -22.62 24.97
N ASN A 356 -35.24 -21.99 24.10
CA ASN A 356 -35.71 -20.93 23.21
C ASN A 356 -36.61 -21.48 22.10
N ASP A 357 -36.31 -22.64 21.54
CA ASP A 357 -37.18 -23.31 20.57
C ASP A 357 -38.53 -23.66 21.19
N GLU A 358 -38.53 -24.31 22.36
CA GLU A 358 -39.76 -24.61 23.10
C GLU A 358 -40.53 -23.34 23.47
N ALA A 359 -39.86 -22.30 23.95
CA ALA A 359 -40.51 -21.03 24.31
C ALA A 359 -41.06 -20.30 23.09
N ASN A 360 -40.34 -20.31 21.96
CA ASN A 360 -40.76 -19.68 20.71
C ASN A 360 -41.94 -20.44 20.08
N GLU A 361 -41.93 -21.78 20.13
CA GLU A 361 -43.07 -22.60 19.70
C GLU A 361 -44.30 -22.36 20.56
N MET A 362 -44.14 -22.31 21.89
CA MET A 362 -45.25 -22.04 22.82
C MET A 362 -45.83 -20.63 22.66
N ARG A 363 -44.99 -19.65 22.33
CA ARG A 363 -45.40 -18.24 22.25
C ARG A 363 -45.91 -17.82 20.89
N TYR A 364 -45.33 -18.35 19.81
CA TYR A 364 -45.57 -17.90 18.43
C TYR A 364 -46.05 -19.01 17.50
N GLY A 365 -46.03 -20.27 17.93
CA GLY A 365 -46.38 -21.42 17.10
C GLY A 365 -45.34 -21.76 16.03
N THR A 366 -45.44 -22.96 15.45
CA THR A 366 -44.49 -23.48 14.46
C THR A 366 -44.56 -22.77 13.10
N GLY A 367 -45.57 -21.92 12.88
CA GLY A 367 -45.77 -21.20 11.62
C GLY A 367 -46.01 -22.10 10.40
N VAL A 368 -46.28 -23.40 10.62
CA VAL A 368 -46.70 -24.33 9.58
C VAL A 368 -48.22 -24.18 9.42
N ALA A 369 -48.65 -23.58 8.32
CA ALA A 369 -50.05 -23.64 7.93
C ALA A 369 -50.42 -25.12 7.74
N GLY A 370 -51.41 -25.59 8.50
CA GLY A 370 -51.94 -26.95 8.42
C GLY A 370 -52.69 -27.25 7.12
#